data_AF-A0A1T4YER2-F1
#
_entry.id   AF-A0A1T4YER2-F1
#
_cell.length_a   1.000
_cell.length_b   1.000
_cell.length_c   1.000
_cell.angle_alpha   90.00
_cell.angle_beta   90.00
_cell.angle_gamma   90.00
#
_symmetry.space_group_name_H-M   'P 1'
#
loop_
_entity.id
_entity.type
_entity.pdbx_description
1 polymer ?
#
loop_
_entity_poly.entity_id
_entity_poly.type
_entity_poly.pdbx_seq_one_letter_code
_entity_poly.pdbx_strand_id
1 'polypeptide(L)'
;MTLHDNIAMKVQAPRDGVYSQEEHYWTVRPVDEWEMIDCPGWVSIGGPGVDRIQFCCHPEKDGIYTYHPIERQFEPVATTVADLVDGWQSGRIKV
;
A
#
# COMPACT_ATOMS: atom_id res chain seq x y z
N MET A 1 -6.30 16.72 -11.38
CA MET A 1 -6.27 15.37 -10.80
C MET A 1 -4.81 14.95 -10.74
N THR A 2 -4.28 14.67 -9.55
CA THR A 2 -2.87 14.31 -9.37
C THR A 2 -2.63 12.83 -9.68
N LEU A 3 -1.35 12.42 -9.82
CA LEU A 3 -0.98 11.01 -9.95
C LEU A 3 -1.55 10.17 -8.79
N HIS A 4 -1.45 10.68 -7.56
CA HIS A 4 -1.96 10.00 -6.37
C HIS A 4 -3.48 9.86 -6.40
N ASP A 5 -4.21 10.88 -6.85
CA ASP A 5 -5.68 10.79 -6.99
C ASP A 5 -6.08 9.68 -7.99
N ASN A 6 -5.37 9.57 -9.12
CA ASN A 6 -5.64 8.52 -10.12
C ASN A 6 -5.44 7.13 -9.54
N ILE A 7 -4.32 6.93 -8.82
CA ILE A 7 -4.01 5.65 -8.18
C ILE A 7 -5.02 5.35 -7.06
N ALA A 8 -5.34 6.33 -6.21
CA ALA A 8 -6.29 6.18 -5.13
C ALA A 8 -7.68 5.77 -5.62
N MET A 9 -8.17 6.36 -6.73
CA MET A 9 -9.42 5.93 -7.35
C MET A 9 -9.35 4.49 -7.86
N LYS A 10 -8.21 4.10 -8.45
CA LYS A 10 -8.00 2.75 -9.01
C LYS A 10 -8.04 1.65 -7.94
N VAL A 11 -7.38 1.88 -6.80
CA VAL A 11 -7.33 0.91 -5.69
C VAL A 11 -8.38 1.16 -4.61
N GLN A 12 -9.31 2.10 -4.85
CA GLN A 12 -10.39 2.47 -3.94
C GLN A 12 -9.88 2.87 -2.55
N ALA A 13 -8.79 3.64 -2.49
CA ALA A 13 -8.18 4.07 -1.24
C ALA A 13 -9.02 5.17 -0.55
N PRO A 14 -9.27 5.07 0.77
CA PRO A 14 -9.82 6.17 1.55
C PRO A 14 -8.80 7.31 1.59
N ARG A 15 -9.26 8.57 1.39
CA ARG A 15 -8.34 9.73 1.36
C ARG A 15 -7.57 9.90 2.67
N ASP A 16 -8.22 9.64 3.80
CA ASP A 16 -7.66 9.81 5.14
C ASP A 16 -6.81 8.61 5.60
N GLY A 17 -6.60 7.61 4.74
CA GLY A 17 -5.84 6.40 5.07
C GLY A 17 -6.58 5.43 5.99
N VAL A 18 -5.82 4.46 6.51
CA VAL A 18 -6.24 3.43 7.45
C VAL A 18 -5.16 3.24 8.50
N TYR A 19 -5.42 3.72 9.72
CA TYR A 19 -4.53 3.57 10.86
C TYR A 19 -4.94 2.38 11.71
N SER A 20 -3.97 1.51 12.05
CA SER A 20 -4.17 0.45 13.03
C SER A 20 -3.92 1.00 14.43
N GLN A 21 -4.99 1.08 15.24
CA GLN A 21 -4.89 1.52 16.64
C GLN A 21 -4.13 0.51 17.51
N GLU A 22 -4.26 -0.78 17.21
CA GLU A 22 -3.62 -1.86 17.98
C GLU A 22 -2.10 -1.89 17.75
N GLU A 23 -1.69 -1.76 16.49
CA GLU A 23 -0.28 -1.86 16.10
C GLU A 23 0.42 -0.49 16.02
N HIS A 24 -0.34 0.59 16.22
CA HIS A 24 0.13 1.97 16.21
C HIS A 24 0.84 2.45 14.92
N TYR A 25 0.47 1.90 13.76
CA TYR A 25 1.00 2.33 12.45
C TYR A 25 -0.09 2.52 11.38
N TRP A 26 0.27 3.23 10.31
CA TRP A 26 -0.55 3.39 9.12
C TRP A 26 -0.44 2.17 8.20
N THR A 27 -1.43 1.28 8.25
CA THR A 27 -1.56 0.20 7.25
C THR A 27 -1.65 0.79 5.85
N VAL A 28 -2.44 1.86 5.70
CA VAL A 28 -2.46 2.73 4.52
C VAL A 28 -2.38 4.18 5.00
N ARG A 29 -1.44 4.97 4.48
CA ARG A 29 -1.30 6.40 4.81
C ARG A 29 -2.35 7.25 4.10
N PRO A 30 -2.64 8.46 4.59
CA PRO A 30 -3.37 9.48 3.83
C PRO A 30 -2.79 9.68 2.43
N VAL A 31 -3.64 9.93 1.43
CA VAL A 31 -3.25 9.99 0.01
C VAL A 31 -2.25 11.11 -0.29
N ASP A 32 -2.29 12.20 0.48
CA ASP A 32 -1.35 13.32 0.43
C ASP A 32 0.01 13.02 1.07
N GLU A 33 0.11 11.94 1.85
CA GLU A 33 1.35 11.44 2.47
C GLU A 33 1.96 10.24 1.71
N TRP A 34 1.42 9.91 0.52
CA TRP A 34 1.99 8.86 -0.32
C TRP A 34 3.34 9.28 -0.91
N GLU A 35 4.28 8.33 -0.97
CA GLU A 35 5.67 8.61 -1.32
C GLU A 35 6.09 7.82 -2.55
N MET A 36 6.76 8.48 -3.51
CA MET A 36 7.49 7.76 -4.55
C MET A 36 8.67 7.03 -3.91
N ILE A 37 8.82 5.74 -4.23
CA ILE A 37 9.98 4.96 -3.78
C ILE A 37 11.10 4.97 -4.82
N ASP A 38 12.29 4.50 -4.46
CA ASP A 38 13.46 4.36 -5.36
C ASP A 38 13.30 3.20 -6.36
N CYS A 39 12.12 3.13 -6.98
CA CYS A 39 11.72 2.24 -8.06
C CYS A 39 10.79 3.05 -8.96
N PRO A 40 11.19 3.39 -10.20
CA PRO A 40 10.41 4.26 -11.07
C PRO A 40 8.96 3.82 -11.23
N GLY A 41 8.03 4.76 -11.06
CA GLY A 41 6.59 4.53 -11.20
C GLY A 41 5.90 3.92 -9.97
N TRP A 42 6.65 3.46 -8.97
CA TRP A 42 6.06 2.89 -7.76
C TRP A 42 5.84 3.92 -6.66
N VAL A 43 4.67 3.84 -6.03
CA VAL A 43 4.24 4.70 -4.93
C VAL A 43 4.03 3.84 -3.69
N SER A 44 4.71 4.13 -2.59
CA SER A 44 4.39 3.57 -1.28
C SER A 44 3.14 4.25 -0.72
N ILE A 45 2.17 3.41 -0.32
CA ILE A 45 0.89 3.83 0.23
C ILE A 45 0.77 3.54 1.72
N GLY A 46 1.80 2.99 2.36
CA GLY A 46 1.77 2.50 3.74
C GLY A 46 2.58 1.22 3.91
N GLY A 47 2.31 0.47 4.96
CA GLY A 47 2.97 -0.81 5.18
C GLY A 47 2.60 -1.49 6.50
N PRO A 48 3.09 -2.72 6.70
CA PRO A 48 2.88 -3.52 7.90
C PRO A 48 3.71 -3.06 9.12
N GLY A 49 4.55 -2.03 8.98
CA GLY A 49 5.40 -1.51 10.06
C GLY A 49 6.61 -2.38 10.42
N VAL A 50 6.87 -3.47 9.69
CA VAL A 50 7.96 -4.43 9.94
C VAL A 50 8.93 -4.49 8.76
N ASP A 51 10.21 -4.78 9.04
CA ASP A 51 11.28 -5.08 8.06
C ASP A 51 11.43 -4.09 6.90
N ARG A 52 10.96 -2.86 7.09
CA ARG A 52 10.83 -1.83 6.04
C ARG A 52 10.02 -2.30 4.82
N ILE A 53 9.22 -3.33 4.98
CA ILE A 53 8.26 -3.78 3.97
C ILE A 53 7.24 -2.66 3.76
N GLN A 54 6.88 -2.42 2.50
CA GLN A 54 5.94 -1.36 2.12
C GLN A 54 4.80 -1.94 1.28
N PHE A 55 3.60 -1.41 1.44
CA PHE A 55 2.55 -1.58 0.44
C PHE A 55 2.71 -0.52 -0.63
N CYS A 56 2.63 -0.93 -1.88
CA CYS A 56 2.94 -0.13 -3.04
C CYS A 56 1.90 -0.27 -4.15
N CYS A 57 1.76 0.78 -4.96
CA CYS A 57 0.93 0.82 -6.16
C CYS A 57 1.75 1.32 -7.35
N HIS A 58 1.28 1.03 -8.57
CA HIS A 58 1.90 1.52 -9.81
C HIS A 58 0.79 1.96 -10.78
N PRO A 59 0.90 3.10 -11.48
CA PRO A 59 -0.17 3.63 -12.34
C PRO A 59 -0.55 2.66 -13.46
N GLU A 60 0.44 1.94 -14.00
CA GLU A 60 0.24 0.98 -15.11
C GLU A 60 -0.05 -0.46 -14.64
N LYS A 61 -0.07 -0.74 -13.32
CA LYS A 61 -0.39 -2.08 -12.79
C LYS A 61 -1.63 -2.05 -11.95
N ASP A 62 -2.39 -3.14 -11.94
CA ASP A 62 -3.62 -3.25 -11.18
C ASP A 62 -3.35 -3.80 -9.78
N GLY A 63 -3.97 -3.19 -8.78
CA GLY A 63 -3.89 -3.64 -7.39
C GLY A 63 -2.71 -3.08 -6.61
N ILE A 64 -2.50 -3.71 -5.46
CA ILE A 64 -1.56 -3.35 -4.41
C ILE A 64 -0.53 -4.47 -4.31
N TYR A 65 0.72 -4.07 -4.13
CA TYR A 65 1.89 -4.93 -4.07
C TYR A 65 2.64 -4.75 -2.75
N THR A 66 3.22 -5.81 -2.23
CA THR A 66 4.24 -5.72 -1.17
C THR A 66 5.59 -5.49 -1.83
N TYR A 67 6.32 -4.46 -1.40
CA TYR A 67 7.71 -4.26 -1.76
C TYR A 67 8.61 -4.84 -0.66
N HIS A 68 9.41 -5.83 -1.05
CA HIS A 68 10.41 -6.47 -0.19
C HIS A 68 11.78 -5.82 -0.48
N PRO A 69 12.33 -4.97 0.42
CA PRO A 69 13.51 -4.17 0.11
C PRO A 69 14.80 -4.98 0.02
N ILE A 70 14.88 -6.15 0.67
CA ILE A 70 16.06 -7.03 0.64
C ILE A 70 16.14 -7.71 -0.75
N GLU A 71 15.03 -8.27 -1.21
CA GLU A 71 14.89 -8.98 -2.49
C GLU A 71 14.72 -8.00 -3.67
N ARG A 72 14.36 -6.75 -3.38
CA ARG A 72 13.98 -5.71 -4.34
C ARG A 72 12.84 -6.18 -5.26
N GLN A 73 11.86 -6.86 -4.67
CA GLN A 73 10.76 -7.51 -5.39
C GLN A 73 9.41 -6.91 -5.00
N PHE A 74 8.50 -6.88 -5.98
CA PHE A 74 7.10 -6.54 -5.79
C PHE A 74 6.23 -7.78 -5.95
N GLU A 75 5.39 -8.06 -4.95
CA GLU A 75 4.48 -9.19 -4.97
C GLU A 75 3.03 -8.72 -4.86
N PRO A 76 2.10 -9.16 -5.73
CA PRO A 76 0.71 -8.75 -5.66
C PRO A 76 0.04 -9.31 -4.40
N VAL A 77 -0.71 -8.48 -3.67
CA VAL A 77 -1.30 -8.84 -2.37
C VAL A 77 -2.82 -8.66 -2.35
N ALA A 78 -3.32 -7.63 -3.03
CA ALA A 78 -4.73 -7.24 -2.99
C ALA A 78 -5.09 -6.42 -4.23
N THR A 79 -6.37 -6.40 -4.61
CA THR A 79 -6.86 -5.57 -5.72
C THR A 79 -7.30 -4.19 -5.23
N THR A 80 -7.84 -4.10 -4.01
CA THR A 80 -8.33 -2.86 -3.40
C THR A 80 -7.76 -2.67 -1.99
N VAL A 81 -7.82 -1.44 -1.48
CA VAL A 81 -7.44 -1.16 -0.08
C VAL A 81 -8.34 -1.91 0.91
N ALA A 82 -9.63 -2.09 0.60
CA ALA A 82 -10.53 -2.87 1.44
C ALA A 82 -10.07 -4.33 1.55
N ASP A 83 -9.72 -4.96 0.42
CA ASP A 83 -9.21 -6.35 0.40
C ASP A 83 -7.86 -6.49 1.14
N LEU A 84 -6.99 -5.48 1.01
CA LEU A 84 -5.73 -5.40 1.74
C LEU A 84 -5.98 -5.39 3.25
N VAL A 85 -6.83 -4.48 3.73
CA VAL A 85 -7.08 -4.29 5.16
C VAL A 85 -7.76 -5.52 5.76
N ASP A 86 -8.80 -6.04 5.10
CA ASP A 86 -9.49 -7.27 5.51
C ASP A 86 -8.52 -8.46 5.52
N GLY A 87 -7.74 -8.63 4.44
CA GLY A 87 -6.76 -9.71 4.34
C GLY A 87 -5.65 -9.62 5.38
N TRP A 88 -5.19 -8.41 5.70
CA TRP A 88 -4.17 -8.16 6.72
C TRP A 88 -4.71 -8.45 8.13
N GLN A 89 -5.85 -7.88 8.49
CA GLN A 89 -6.47 -8.04 9.81
C GLN A 89 -6.92 -9.48 10.08
N SER A 90 -7.34 -10.21 9.06
CA SER A 90 -7.68 -11.63 9.17
C SER A 90 -6.47 -12.57 9.19
N GLY A 91 -5.26 -12.06 8.94
CA GLY A 91 -4.04 -12.86 8.79
C GLY A 91 -3.97 -13.71 7.51
N ARG A 92 -4.86 -13.46 6.54
CA ARG A 92 -4.85 -14.09 5.21
C ARG A 92 -3.67 -13.59 4.38
N ILE A 93 -3.38 -12.29 4.44
CA ILE A 93 -2.20 -11.67 3.84
C ILE A 93 -1.07 -11.80 4.85
N LYS A 94 0.05 -12.36 4.39
CA LYS A 94 1.29 -12.49 5.14
C LYS A 94 2.42 -11.90 4.31
N VAL A 95 3.35 -11.24 4.97
CA VAL A 95 4.50 -10.55 4.38
C VAL A 95 5.78 -10.96 5.08
#